data_AF-A0A933HCQ4-F1
#
_entry.id   AF-A0A933HCQ4-F1
#
_cell.length_a   1.000
_cell.length_b   1.000
_cell.length_c   1.000
_cell.angle_alpha   90.00
_cell.angle_beta   90.00
_cell.angle_gamma   90.00
#
_symmetry.space_group_name_H-M   'P 1'
#
loop_
_entity.id
_entity.type
_entity.pdbx_description
1 polymer ?
#
loop_
_entity_poly.entity_id
_entity_poly.type
_entity_poly.pdbx_seq_one_letter_code
_entity_poly.pdbx_strand_id
1 'polypeptide(L)'
;MAHSMYWPDFSAAFLLGLAGGLHCVGMCGGIVMALTLGSRGPWWPGVATYHATRITSYAILGALAGAVGGAGTAMGAQKGLSVAAGFAMVIFAFQLGGFIPESFFKLPGLAPPAKYLRKAANGKSITAWGVVGFFNGLLPCGLVYAALALALNSGNGLAGAILLVAFGLGTAPSLLGVAAITKLVSPRIRGVLLKAAAVALALFGLFMIVKVFVMTGHHGAHPAALQHGSHQEIQPPSMTPWNVSITADGRVEVLGVTLGKTTVEEAARLFLADPEISVFERRDGSMSLEAYFGKVTMDGLTGEITALIQTNNDFVVRVRERPVKKEPAPSGDLRYTLGSGEFAEAFVKPVVALTYVPSVNLDDDMVAKRFGPPDRKIKTGGAVHWLYPAKGVDVIVNAGGKDVIQYVTPEKFGSLEKPLEQR
;
A
#
# COMPACT_ATOMS: atom_id res chain seq x y z
N MET A 1 12.03 23.96 -6.73
CA MET A 1 11.86 23.74 -8.18
C MET A 1 10.44 23.29 -8.40
N ALA A 2 9.66 24.06 -9.17
CA ALA A 2 8.25 23.74 -9.44
C ALA A 2 8.18 22.51 -10.34
N HIS A 3 7.70 21.37 -9.83
CA HIS A 3 7.37 20.22 -10.66
C HIS A 3 6.28 20.67 -11.63
N SER A 4 6.64 20.78 -12.91
CA SER A 4 5.70 20.98 -14.00
C SER A 4 4.68 19.85 -13.96
N MET A 5 3.43 20.18 -13.64
CA MET A 5 2.28 19.27 -13.70
C MET A 5 2.24 18.60 -15.08
N TYR A 6 2.59 17.32 -15.15
CA TYR A 6 2.63 16.59 -16.41
C TYR A 6 1.20 16.13 -16.78
N TRP A 7 0.82 16.28 -18.04
CA TRP A 7 -0.41 15.71 -18.63
C TRP A 7 -0.77 14.27 -18.20
N PRO A 8 0.18 13.33 -18.00
CA PRO A 8 -0.10 12.00 -17.44
C PRO A 8 -0.79 11.97 -16.08
N ASP A 9 -0.56 12.93 -15.18
CA ASP A 9 -1.17 12.91 -13.84
C ASP A 9 -2.67 13.24 -13.90
N PHE A 10 -3.03 14.16 -14.80
CA PHE A 10 -4.43 14.51 -15.09
C PHE A 10 -5.19 13.34 -15.73
N SER A 11 -4.60 12.70 -16.74
CA SER A 11 -5.22 11.55 -17.39
C SER A 11 -5.31 10.36 -16.44
N ALA A 12 -4.32 10.13 -15.58
CA ALA A 12 -4.37 9.11 -14.54
C ALA A 12 -5.51 9.36 -13.53
N ALA A 13 -5.65 10.60 -13.03
CA ALA A 13 -6.74 10.96 -12.11
C ALA A 13 -8.13 10.82 -12.76
N PHE A 14 -8.26 11.23 -14.03
CA PHE A 14 -9.50 11.06 -14.79
C PHE A 14 -9.83 9.58 -15.04
N LEU A 15 -8.84 8.78 -15.47
CA LEU A 15 -9.00 7.34 -15.70
C LEU A 15 -9.31 6.59 -14.41
N LEU A 16 -8.71 7.00 -13.28
CA LEU A 16 -9.05 6.50 -11.96
C LEU A 16 -10.52 6.78 -11.61
N GLY A 17 -11.00 8.00 -11.90
CA GLY A 17 -12.40 8.37 -11.74
C GLY A 17 -13.35 7.56 -12.65
N LEU A 18 -12.94 7.33 -13.90
CA LEU A 18 -13.72 6.58 -14.89
C LEU A 18 -13.80 5.08 -14.53
N ALA A 19 -12.66 4.46 -14.25
CA ALA A 19 -12.57 3.06 -13.81
C ALA A 19 -13.29 2.84 -12.47
N GLY A 20 -13.20 3.83 -11.58
CA GLY A 20 -13.92 3.87 -10.30
C GLY A 20 -15.43 4.15 -10.41
N GLY A 21 -15.95 4.39 -11.61
CA GLY A 21 -17.35 4.73 -11.85
C GLY A 21 -18.33 3.67 -11.34
N LEU A 22 -18.02 2.38 -11.46
CA LEU A 22 -18.86 1.28 -10.94
C LEU A 22 -19.00 1.33 -9.41
N HIS A 23 -17.93 1.67 -8.70
CA HIS A 23 -17.96 1.88 -7.25
C HIS A 23 -18.80 3.11 -6.88
N CYS A 24 -18.67 4.19 -7.66
CA CYS A 24 -19.52 5.38 -7.50
C CYS A 24 -21.00 5.06 -7.71
N VAL A 25 -21.34 4.25 -8.71
CA VAL A 25 -22.71 3.76 -8.93
C VAL A 25 -23.23 2.97 -7.72
N GLY A 26 -22.38 2.14 -7.09
CA GLY A 26 -22.74 1.39 -5.89
C GLY A 26 -23.05 2.27 -4.67
N MET A 27 -22.18 3.23 -4.35
CA MET A 27 -22.35 4.06 -3.14
C MET A 27 -23.22 5.30 -3.39
N CYS A 28 -22.92 6.08 -4.43
CA CYS A 28 -23.58 7.36 -4.72
C CYS A 28 -24.82 7.17 -5.61
N GLY A 29 -24.91 6.06 -6.35
CA GLY A 29 -26.02 5.82 -7.28
C GLY A 29 -27.36 5.78 -6.58
N GLY A 30 -27.47 5.21 -5.38
CA GLY A 30 -28.71 5.21 -4.59
C GLY A 30 -29.22 6.62 -4.26
N ILE A 31 -28.30 7.54 -3.94
CA ILE A 31 -28.60 8.95 -3.66
C ILE A 31 -29.11 9.63 -4.93
N VAL A 32 -28.34 9.55 -6.02
CA VAL A 32 -28.72 10.14 -7.32
C VAL A 32 -30.07 9.61 -7.80
N MET A 33 -30.29 8.31 -7.66
CA MET A 33 -31.51 7.61 -8.07
C MET A 33 -32.73 7.99 -7.21
N ALA A 34 -32.56 8.25 -5.91
CA ALA A 34 -33.60 8.76 -5.02
C ALA A 34 -33.96 10.22 -5.32
N LEU A 35 -32.95 11.07 -5.54
CA LEU A 35 -33.15 12.47 -5.90
C LEU A 35 -33.84 12.61 -7.27
N THR A 36 -33.42 11.83 -8.27
CA THR A 36 -33.99 11.83 -9.62
C THR A 36 -35.43 11.30 -9.65
N LEU A 37 -35.79 10.34 -8.80
CA LEU A 37 -37.20 9.95 -8.65
C LEU A 37 -38.04 11.02 -7.99
N GLY A 38 -37.48 11.65 -6.97
CA GLY A 38 -38.12 12.69 -6.17
C GLY A 38 -38.38 13.99 -6.94
N SER A 39 -37.76 14.17 -8.11
CA SER A 39 -37.91 15.36 -8.93
C SER A 39 -39.30 15.41 -9.57
N ARG A 40 -40.05 16.48 -9.26
CA ARG A 40 -41.36 16.77 -9.88
C ARG A 40 -41.24 17.48 -11.25
N GLY A 41 -40.06 17.95 -11.61
CA GLY A 41 -39.74 18.60 -12.89
C GLY A 41 -38.53 17.98 -13.60
N PRO A 42 -37.90 18.68 -14.57
CA PRO A 42 -36.72 18.16 -15.25
C PRO A 42 -35.62 17.83 -14.23
N TRP A 43 -35.09 16.61 -14.32
CA TRP A 43 -34.13 16.09 -13.35
C TRP A 43 -32.71 16.62 -13.57
N TRP A 44 -32.38 16.97 -14.81
CA TRP A 44 -31.03 17.33 -15.23
C TRP A 44 -30.44 18.57 -14.53
N PRO A 45 -31.18 19.65 -14.21
CA PRO A 45 -30.60 20.79 -13.50
C PRO A 45 -30.22 20.42 -12.06
N GLY A 46 -31.03 19.58 -11.41
CA GLY A 46 -30.75 19.06 -10.07
C GLY A 46 -29.50 18.19 -10.05
N VAL A 47 -29.40 17.26 -10.99
CA VAL A 47 -28.24 16.36 -11.15
C VAL A 47 -26.98 17.15 -11.52
N ALA A 48 -27.06 18.13 -12.42
CA ALA A 48 -25.95 19.01 -12.76
C ALA A 48 -25.47 19.80 -11.53
N THR A 49 -26.38 20.37 -10.75
CA THR A 49 -26.05 21.09 -9.51
C THR A 49 -25.38 20.18 -8.47
N TYR A 50 -25.89 18.96 -8.32
CA TYR A 50 -25.30 17.95 -7.45
C TYR A 50 -23.87 17.60 -7.88
N HIS A 51 -23.62 17.40 -9.18
CA HIS A 51 -22.27 17.10 -9.68
C HIS A 51 -21.33 18.29 -9.59
N ALA A 52 -21.79 19.51 -9.89
CA ALA A 52 -20.99 20.71 -9.78
C ALA A 52 -20.50 20.90 -8.34
N THR A 53 -21.40 20.85 -7.37
CA THR A 53 -21.06 20.98 -5.94
C THR A 53 -20.19 19.85 -5.42
N ARG A 54 -20.40 18.61 -5.89
CA ARG A 54 -19.53 17.46 -5.58
C ARG A 54 -18.10 17.66 -6.10
N ILE A 55 -17.95 18.12 -7.34
CA ILE A 55 -16.64 18.42 -7.94
C ILE A 55 -15.97 19.59 -7.21
N THR A 56 -16.73 20.60 -6.80
CA THR A 56 -16.21 21.69 -5.96
C THR A 56 -15.67 21.17 -4.63
N SER A 57 -16.37 20.25 -3.96
CA SER A 57 -15.85 19.61 -2.74
C SER A 57 -14.54 18.86 -2.97
N TYR A 58 -14.45 18.10 -4.07
CA TYR A 58 -13.20 17.44 -4.44
C TYR A 58 -12.08 18.45 -4.72
N ALA A 59 -12.36 19.54 -5.44
CA ALA A 59 -11.38 20.59 -5.69
C ALA A 59 -10.84 21.20 -4.37
N ILE A 60 -11.72 21.46 -3.39
CA ILE A 60 -11.32 21.96 -2.07
C ILE A 60 -10.44 20.95 -1.34
N LEU A 61 -10.85 19.68 -1.30
CA LEU A 61 -10.06 18.64 -0.65
C LEU A 61 -8.69 18.45 -1.32
N GLY A 62 -8.64 18.52 -2.66
CA GLY A 62 -7.42 18.45 -3.44
C GLY A 62 -6.50 19.64 -3.20
N ALA A 63 -7.06 20.84 -3.08
CA ALA A 63 -6.30 22.03 -2.74
C ALA A 63 -5.64 21.93 -1.37
N LEU A 64 -6.41 21.50 -0.37
CA LEU A 64 -5.91 21.31 0.99
C LEU A 64 -4.84 20.22 1.02
N ALA A 65 -5.10 19.08 0.39
CA ALA A 65 -4.15 17.97 0.27
C ALA A 65 -2.84 18.40 -0.39
N GLY A 66 -2.91 19.04 -1.57
CA GLY A 66 -1.71 19.50 -2.27
C GLY A 66 -0.94 20.58 -1.51
N ALA A 67 -1.62 21.50 -0.83
CA ALA A 67 -0.98 22.50 0.02
C ALA A 67 -0.25 21.87 1.22
N VAL A 68 -0.86 20.87 1.87
CA VAL A 68 -0.25 20.10 2.96
C VAL A 68 0.98 19.33 2.48
N GLY A 69 0.90 18.74 1.27
CA GLY A 69 2.04 18.09 0.63
C GLY A 69 3.22 19.05 0.39
N GLY A 70 2.94 20.27 -0.06
CA GLY A 70 3.95 21.30 -0.31
C GLY A 70 4.64 21.82 0.96
N ALA A 71 3.98 21.71 2.12
CA ALA A 71 4.52 22.10 3.41
C ALA A 71 5.50 21.08 4.02
N GLY A 72 5.82 19.98 3.33
CA GLY A 72 6.74 18.94 3.81
C GLY A 72 6.19 18.08 4.95
N THR A 73 4.91 18.26 5.32
CA THR A 73 4.22 17.51 6.41
C THR A 73 3.63 16.16 5.96
N ALA A 74 4.02 15.70 4.77
CA ALA A 74 3.40 14.56 4.07
C ALA A 74 3.52 13.21 4.82
N MET A 75 4.60 12.98 5.59
CA MET A 75 4.88 11.68 6.21
C MET A 75 3.95 11.30 7.38
N GLY A 76 3.14 12.23 7.91
CA GLY A 76 2.13 11.97 8.94
C GLY A 76 0.69 12.33 8.54
N ALA A 77 0.53 13.28 7.62
CA ALA A 77 -0.78 13.80 7.21
C ALA A 77 -1.65 12.74 6.51
N GLN A 78 -1.05 11.83 5.74
CA GLN A 78 -1.81 10.79 5.02
C GLN A 78 -2.44 9.77 5.97
N LYS A 79 -1.72 9.37 7.04
CA LYS A 79 -2.25 8.48 8.09
C LYS A 79 -3.33 9.19 8.91
N GLY A 80 -3.08 10.42 9.34
CA GLY A 80 -4.07 11.22 10.09
C GLY A 80 -5.36 11.47 9.29
N LEU A 81 -5.22 11.82 8.01
CA LEU A 81 -6.35 12.02 7.10
C LEU A 81 -7.15 10.73 6.89
N SER A 82 -6.47 9.59 6.71
CA SER A 82 -7.12 8.29 6.54
C SER A 82 -7.88 7.84 7.79
N VAL A 83 -7.31 8.04 8.98
CA VAL A 83 -7.96 7.72 10.27
C VAL A 83 -9.16 8.63 10.54
N ALA A 84 -8.99 9.95 10.39
CA ALA A 84 -10.08 10.92 10.59
C ALA A 84 -11.24 10.67 9.63
N ALA A 85 -10.91 10.34 8.39
CA ALA A 85 -11.88 10.04 7.35
C ALA A 85 -12.57 8.67 7.56
N GLY A 86 -11.86 7.65 8.05
CA GLY A 86 -12.44 6.39 8.49
C GLY A 86 -13.44 6.58 9.64
N PHE A 87 -13.10 7.42 10.62
CA PHE A 87 -14.00 7.78 11.71
C PHE A 87 -15.25 8.52 11.19
N ALA A 88 -15.08 9.44 10.24
CA ALA A 88 -16.19 10.12 9.58
C ALA A 88 -17.11 9.17 8.80
N MET A 89 -16.56 8.15 8.12
CA MET A 89 -17.34 7.10 7.45
C MET A 89 -18.18 6.27 8.42
N VAL A 90 -17.61 5.89 9.56
CA VAL A 90 -18.32 5.13 10.60
C VAL A 90 -19.50 5.95 11.12
N ILE A 91 -19.27 7.20 11.50
CA ILE A 91 -20.33 8.12 11.96
C ILE A 91 -21.44 8.24 10.92
N PHE A 92 -21.07 8.44 9.64
CA PHE A 92 -22.04 8.59 8.57
C PHE A 92 -22.86 7.30 8.34
N ALA A 93 -22.24 6.13 8.43
CA ALA A 93 -22.93 4.84 8.32
C ALA A 93 -23.93 4.62 9.47
N PHE A 94 -23.55 4.93 10.71
CA PHE A 94 -24.43 4.86 11.87
C PHE A 94 -25.61 5.86 11.78
N GLN A 95 -25.38 7.05 11.21
CA GLN A 95 -26.43 8.02 10.95
C GLN A 95 -27.42 7.54 9.89
N LEU A 96 -26.94 6.98 8.78
CA LEU A 96 -27.78 6.41 7.72
C LEU A 96 -28.59 5.19 8.20
N GLY A 97 -28.00 4.37 9.07
CA GLY A 97 -28.67 3.23 9.69
C GLY A 97 -29.73 3.60 10.72
N GLY A 98 -29.87 4.89 11.08
CA GLY A 98 -30.84 5.37 12.06
C GLY A 98 -30.48 5.08 13.52
N PHE A 99 -29.24 4.63 13.78
CA PHE A 99 -28.75 4.27 15.12
C PHE A 99 -28.27 5.49 15.92
N ILE A 100 -27.99 6.61 15.25
CA ILE A 100 -27.66 7.89 15.90
C ILE A 100 -28.88 8.82 15.80
N PRO A 101 -29.48 9.24 16.93
CA PRO A 101 -30.56 10.22 16.93
C PRO A 101 -30.10 11.54 16.29
N GLU A 102 -30.94 12.19 15.48
CA GLU A 102 -30.64 13.50 14.86
C GLU A 102 -30.20 14.59 15.88
N SER A 103 -30.50 14.38 17.16
CA SER A 103 -30.05 15.16 18.32
C SER A 103 -28.54 15.27 18.47
N PHE A 104 -27.78 14.25 18.05
CA PHE A 104 -26.36 14.12 18.36
C PHE A 104 -25.48 15.11 17.57
N PHE A 105 -25.93 15.53 16.38
CA PHE A 105 -25.27 16.52 15.52
C PHE A 105 -25.97 17.88 15.53
N LYS A 106 -26.60 18.26 16.65
CA LYS A 106 -27.10 19.63 16.86
C LYS A 106 -25.93 20.59 17.09
N LEU A 107 -25.08 20.81 16.09
CA LEU A 107 -24.24 22.01 16.06
C LEU A 107 -25.15 23.21 15.77
N PRO A 108 -25.03 24.33 16.50
CA PRO A 108 -25.76 25.54 16.18
C PRO A 108 -25.40 25.99 14.75
N GLY A 109 -26.39 26.06 13.85
CA GLY A 109 -26.22 26.58 12.49
C GLY A 109 -26.04 25.55 11.37
N LEU A 110 -25.75 24.27 11.66
CA LEU A 110 -25.71 23.21 10.65
C LEU A 110 -26.96 22.32 10.77
N ALA A 111 -27.91 22.47 9.85
CA ALA A 111 -29.06 21.57 9.82
C ALA A 111 -28.61 20.15 9.39
N PRO A 112 -29.20 19.09 9.97
CA PRO A 112 -28.76 17.72 9.74
C PRO A 112 -28.87 17.33 8.25
N PRO A 113 -27.90 16.58 7.70
CA PRO A 113 -27.89 16.16 6.29
C PRO A 113 -29.20 15.49 5.84
N ALA A 114 -29.87 14.77 6.74
CA ALA A 114 -31.16 14.12 6.51
C ALA A 114 -32.28 15.08 6.11
N LYS A 115 -32.31 16.31 6.66
CA LYS A 115 -33.32 17.32 6.32
C LYS A 115 -33.16 17.81 4.87
N TYR A 116 -31.92 18.05 4.45
CA TYR A 116 -31.62 18.46 3.07
C TYR A 116 -31.82 17.31 2.09
N LEU A 117 -31.49 16.08 2.48
CA LEU A 117 -31.76 14.88 1.69
C LEU A 117 -33.27 14.72 1.44
N ARG A 118 -34.11 14.88 2.48
CA ARG A 118 -35.57 14.83 2.35
C ARG A 118 -36.12 16.00 1.52
N LYS A 119 -35.53 17.20 1.62
CA LYS A 119 -35.94 18.38 0.82
C LYS A 119 -35.56 18.22 -0.65
N ALA A 120 -34.38 17.68 -0.93
CA ALA A 120 -33.88 17.38 -2.28
C ALA A 120 -34.69 16.25 -2.93
N ALA A 121 -34.97 15.17 -2.19
CA ALA A 121 -35.81 14.05 -2.61
C ALA A 121 -37.29 14.40 -2.80
N ASN A 122 -37.74 15.59 -2.36
CA ASN A 122 -39.08 16.08 -2.67
C ASN A 122 -39.11 16.99 -3.92
N GLY A 123 -37.96 17.21 -4.56
CA GLY A 123 -37.83 17.97 -5.80
C GLY A 123 -38.08 19.48 -5.66
N LYS A 124 -38.13 20.01 -4.43
CA LYS A 124 -38.60 21.39 -4.15
C LYS A 124 -37.50 22.46 -4.13
N SER A 125 -36.22 22.10 -4.27
CA SER A 125 -35.13 23.04 -3.96
C SER A 125 -33.80 22.65 -4.59
N ILE A 126 -33.35 23.43 -5.58
CA ILE A 126 -32.04 23.26 -6.25
C ILE A 126 -30.87 23.39 -5.27
N THR A 127 -31.01 24.24 -4.26
CA THR A 127 -30.05 24.40 -3.16
C THR A 127 -29.92 23.12 -2.34
N ALA A 128 -31.00 22.37 -2.13
CA ALA A 128 -30.93 21.08 -1.45
C ALA A 128 -30.14 20.03 -2.25
N TRP A 129 -30.25 20.03 -3.59
CA TRP A 129 -29.41 19.19 -4.46
C TRP A 129 -27.93 19.56 -4.34
N GLY A 130 -27.62 20.85 -4.32
CA GLY A 130 -26.26 21.34 -4.14
C GLY A 130 -25.66 20.99 -2.77
N VAL A 131 -26.43 21.12 -1.69
CA VAL A 131 -26.00 20.71 -0.35
C VAL A 131 -25.70 19.21 -0.31
N VAL A 132 -26.60 18.39 -0.86
CA VAL A 132 -26.38 16.93 -0.91
C VAL A 132 -25.16 16.58 -1.77
N GLY A 133 -24.95 17.25 -2.91
CA GLY A 133 -23.77 17.06 -3.75
C GLY A 133 -22.46 17.40 -3.04
N PHE A 134 -22.43 18.55 -2.37
CA PHE A 134 -21.26 19.00 -1.61
C PHE A 134 -20.88 18.02 -0.50
N PHE A 135 -21.84 17.66 0.36
CA PHE A 135 -21.55 16.72 1.45
C PHE A 135 -21.24 15.30 0.95
N ASN A 136 -21.83 14.89 -0.18
CA ASN A 136 -21.46 13.61 -0.80
C ASN A 136 -20.03 13.62 -1.36
N GLY A 137 -19.54 14.77 -1.84
CA GLY A 137 -18.14 14.94 -2.23
C GLY A 137 -17.16 14.90 -1.05
N LEU A 138 -17.61 15.20 0.16
CA LEU A 138 -16.80 15.06 1.38
C LEU A 138 -16.72 13.62 1.89
N LEU A 139 -17.51 12.69 1.32
CA LEU A 139 -17.48 11.29 1.74
C LEU A 139 -16.15 10.66 1.31
N PRO A 140 -15.35 10.18 2.28
CA PRO A 140 -14.05 9.63 1.96
C PRO A 140 -14.21 8.15 1.58
N CYS A 141 -14.06 7.83 0.30
CA CYS A 141 -13.99 6.45 -0.19
C CYS A 141 -12.56 6.12 -0.66
N GLY A 142 -12.24 4.83 -0.80
CA GLY A 142 -10.90 4.37 -1.19
C GLY A 142 -10.36 5.02 -2.48
N LEU A 143 -11.24 5.35 -3.43
CA LEU A 143 -10.86 6.04 -4.67
C LEU A 143 -10.58 7.53 -4.45
N VAL A 144 -11.36 8.19 -3.59
CA VAL A 144 -11.08 9.58 -3.18
C VAL A 144 -9.75 9.63 -2.41
N TYR A 145 -9.41 8.61 -1.62
CA TYR A 145 -8.10 8.53 -0.96
C TYR A 145 -6.96 8.37 -1.95
N ALA A 146 -7.10 7.50 -2.95
CA ALA A 146 -6.09 7.35 -4.00
C ALA A 146 -5.87 8.67 -4.75
N ALA A 147 -6.96 9.39 -5.07
CA ALA A 147 -6.87 10.72 -5.67
C ALA A 147 -6.23 11.76 -4.73
N LEU A 148 -6.59 11.75 -3.44
CA LEU A 148 -6.00 12.64 -2.42
C LEU A 148 -4.51 12.37 -2.19
N ALA A 149 -4.07 11.12 -2.28
CA ALA A 149 -2.65 10.77 -2.21
C ALA A 149 -1.88 11.35 -3.40
N LEU A 150 -2.46 11.30 -4.62
CA LEU A 150 -1.88 11.94 -5.79
C LEU A 150 -1.83 13.47 -5.62
N ALA A 151 -2.89 14.07 -5.06
CA ALA A 151 -2.92 15.50 -4.73
C ALA A 151 -1.86 15.87 -3.69
N LEU A 152 -1.71 15.11 -2.61
CA LEU A 152 -0.64 15.29 -1.62
C LEU A 152 0.74 15.23 -2.27
N ASN A 153 0.98 14.25 -3.14
CA ASN A 153 2.26 14.08 -3.81
C ASN A 153 2.59 15.23 -4.80
N SER A 154 1.57 15.94 -5.30
CA SER A 154 1.78 17.09 -6.18
C SER A 154 2.48 18.27 -5.49
N GLY A 155 2.46 18.32 -4.16
CA GLY A 155 3.12 19.36 -3.37
C GLY A 155 2.59 20.78 -3.60
N ASN A 156 1.47 20.93 -4.32
CA ASN A 156 0.92 22.22 -4.72
C ASN A 156 -0.61 22.18 -4.64
N GLY A 157 -1.21 23.16 -3.95
CA GLY A 157 -2.67 23.19 -3.78
C GLY A 157 -3.43 23.34 -5.11
N LEU A 158 -2.96 24.17 -6.04
CA LEU A 158 -3.63 24.30 -7.34
C LEU A 158 -3.56 22.99 -8.15
N ALA A 159 -2.40 22.33 -8.16
CA ALA A 159 -2.23 21.03 -8.82
C ALA A 159 -3.14 19.97 -8.18
N GLY A 160 -3.16 19.89 -6.84
CA GLY A 160 -4.04 18.98 -6.11
C GLY A 160 -5.53 19.23 -6.39
N ALA A 161 -5.96 20.49 -6.51
CA ALA A 161 -7.32 20.84 -6.89
C ALA A 161 -7.67 20.35 -8.30
N ILE A 162 -6.77 20.59 -9.27
CA ILE A 162 -6.95 20.17 -10.67
C ILE A 162 -7.06 18.65 -10.79
N LEU A 163 -6.22 17.90 -10.07
CA LEU A 163 -6.26 16.44 -10.04
C LEU A 163 -7.62 15.91 -9.54
N LEU A 164 -8.16 16.52 -8.49
CA LEU A 164 -9.44 16.08 -7.92
C LEU A 164 -10.66 16.57 -8.73
N VAL A 165 -10.53 17.66 -9.48
CA VAL A 165 -11.49 18.03 -10.51
C VAL A 165 -11.49 16.98 -11.63
N ALA A 166 -10.32 16.56 -12.11
CA ALA A 166 -10.18 15.54 -13.14
C ALA A 166 -10.83 14.21 -12.71
N PHE A 167 -10.54 13.78 -11.48
CA PHE A 167 -11.19 12.63 -10.86
C PHE A 167 -12.71 12.80 -10.79
N GLY A 168 -13.20 13.94 -10.29
CA GLY A 168 -14.62 14.24 -10.19
C GLY A 168 -15.34 14.17 -11.54
N LEU A 169 -14.73 14.74 -12.59
CA LEU A 169 -15.21 14.66 -13.97
C LEU A 169 -15.22 13.23 -14.50
N GLY A 170 -14.19 12.42 -14.21
CA GLY A 170 -14.12 11.01 -14.58
C GLY A 170 -15.26 10.17 -14.00
N THR A 171 -15.72 10.50 -12.78
CA THR A 171 -16.85 9.80 -12.15
C THR A 171 -18.23 10.23 -12.67
N ALA A 172 -18.35 11.43 -13.26
CA ALA A 172 -19.63 12.03 -13.64
C ALA A 172 -20.42 11.21 -14.70
N PRO A 173 -19.81 10.67 -15.78
CA PRO A 173 -20.52 9.87 -16.79
C PRO A 173 -21.28 8.68 -16.18
N SER A 174 -20.67 7.98 -15.23
CA SER A 174 -21.27 6.79 -14.60
C SER A 174 -22.55 7.13 -13.82
N LEU A 175 -22.55 8.23 -13.07
CA LEU A 175 -23.68 8.66 -12.24
C LEU A 175 -24.77 9.40 -13.04
N LEU A 176 -24.39 10.11 -14.10
CA LEU A 176 -25.33 10.63 -15.09
C LEU A 176 -26.06 9.47 -15.79
N GLY A 177 -25.36 8.40 -16.12
CA GLY A 177 -25.94 7.16 -16.62
C GLY A 177 -27.00 6.58 -15.68
N VAL A 178 -26.69 6.50 -14.38
CA VAL A 178 -27.67 6.08 -13.36
C VAL A 178 -28.90 6.98 -13.37
N ALA A 179 -28.73 8.31 -13.37
CA ALA A 179 -29.86 9.24 -13.39
C ALA A 179 -30.75 9.06 -14.63
N ALA A 180 -30.17 8.87 -15.81
CA ALA A 180 -30.90 8.64 -17.05
C ALA A 180 -31.66 7.30 -17.04
N ILE A 181 -30.98 6.21 -16.69
CA ILE A 181 -31.56 4.85 -16.62
C ILE A 181 -32.70 4.80 -15.60
N THR A 182 -32.58 5.54 -14.49
CA THR A 182 -33.60 5.61 -13.43
C THR A 182 -34.99 6.02 -13.94
N LYS A 183 -35.06 6.88 -14.96
CA LYS A 183 -36.33 7.32 -15.56
C LYS A 183 -36.84 6.37 -16.66
N LEU A 184 -35.95 5.59 -17.26
CA LEU A 184 -36.25 4.68 -18.38
C LEU A 184 -36.69 3.28 -17.92
N VAL A 185 -36.34 2.88 -16.69
CA VAL A 185 -36.54 1.50 -16.20
C VAL A 185 -37.78 1.38 -15.31
N SER A 186 -38.55 0.29 -15.51
CA SER A 186 -39.76 0.01 -14.74
C SER A 186 -39.47 -0.28 -13.25
N PRO A 187 -40.42 -0.01 -12.32
CA PRO A 187 -40.22 -0.20 -10.88
C PRO A 187 -39.79 -1.62 -10.46
N ARG A 188 -40.26 -2.66 -11.19
CA ARG A 188 -39.88 -4.06 -10.96
C ARG A 188 -38.40 -4.32 -11.25
N ILE A 189 -37.94 -3.91 -12.44
CA ILE A 189 -36.56 -4.13 -12.88
C ILE A 189 -35.59 -3.32 -12.00
N ARG A 190 -36.00 -2.12 -11.59
CA ARG A 190 -35.23 -1.28 -10.65
C ARG A 190 -34.95 -1.97 -9.32
N GLY A 191 -35.96 -2.62 -8.73
CA GLY A 191 -35.80 -3.35 -7.47
C GLY A 191 -34.80 -4.51 -7.59
N VAL A 192 -34.79 -5.20 -8.73
CA VAL A 192 -33.81 -6.26 -9.04
C VAL A 192 -32.42 -5.68 -9.22
N LEU A 193 -32.29 -4.59 -9.98
CA LEU A 193 -30.99 -3.95 -10.26
C LEU A 193 -30.31 -3.42 -8.98
N LEU A 194 -31.08 -2.86 -8.06
CA LEU A 194 -30.57 -2.40 -6.76
C LEU A 194 -30.11 -3.55 -5.87
N LYS A 195 -30.87 -4.65 -5.83
CA LYS A 195 -30.44 -5.85 -5.10
C LYS A 195 -29.17 -6.44 -5.72
N ALA A 196 -29.08 -6.49 -7.05
CA ALA A 196 -27.90 -6.95 -7.76
C ALA A 196 -26.67 -6.06 -7.47
N ALA A 197 -26.84 -4.73 -7.49
CA ALA A 197 -25.77 -3.79 -7.15
C ALA A 197 -25.32 -3.93 -5.69
N ALA A 198 -26.26 -4.09 -4.74
CA ALA A 198 -25.93 -4.31 -3.33
C ALA A 198 -25.17 -5.63 -3.11
N VAL A 199 -25.61 -6.72 -3.77
CA VAL A 199 -24.91 -8.01 -3.75
C VAL A 199 -23.52 -7.89 -4.38
N ALA A 200 -23.39 -7.25 -5.54
CA ALA A 200 -22.10 -7.06 -6.19
C ALA A 200 -21.14 -6.22 -5.33
N LEU A 201 -21.64 -5.19 -4.64
CA LEU A 201 -20.85 -4.37 -3.72
C LEU A 201 -20.46 -5.15 -2.46
N ALA A 202 -21.36 -5.98 -1.92
CA ALA A 202 -21.07 -6.88 -0.81
C ALA A 202 -20.04 -7.94 -1.19
N LEU A 203 -20.14 -8.53 -2.40
CA LEU A 203 -19.16 -9.46 -2.93
C LEU A 203 -17.82 -8.80 -3.22
N PHE A 204 -17.81 -7.57 -3.73
CA PHE A 204 -16.57 -6.80 -3.92
C PHE A 204 -15.95 -6.40 -2.58
N GLY A 205 -16.77 -6.00 -1.60
CA GLY A 205 -16.33 -5.74 -0.23
C GLY A 205 -15.77 -7.00 0.42
N LEU A 206 -16.46 -8.14 0.27
CA LEU A 206 -15.99 -9.44 0.72
C LEU A 206 -14.71 -9.86 -0.01
N PHE A 207 -14.60 -9.61 -1.31
CA PHE A 207 -13.39 -9.86 -2.09
C PHE A 207 -12.24 -8.97 -1.63
N MET A 208 -12.48 -7.70 -1.31
CA MET A 208 -11.45 -6.81 -0.74
C MET A 208 -11.05 -7.27 0.66
N ILE A 209 -12.01 -7.68 1.49
CA ILE A 209 -11.75 -8.26 2.81
C ILE A 209 -10.94 -9.54 2.65
N VAL A 210 -11.35 -10.49 1.81
CA VAL A 210 -10.63 -11.74 1.54
C VAL A 210 -9.28 -11.46 0.90
N LYS A 211 -9.16 -10.52 -0.03
CA LYS A 211 -7.88 -10.12 -0.61
C LYS A 211 -6.97 -9.54 0.45
N VAL A 212 -7.49 -8.68 1.34
CA VAL A 212 -6.76 -8.20 2.51
C VAL A 212 -6.39 -9.39 3.35
N PHE A 213 -7.29 -10.26 3.81
CA PHE A 213 -7.00 -11.46 4.61
C PHE A 213 -6.17 -12.55 3.92
N VAL A 214 -6.07 -12.57 2.60
CA VAL A 214 -5.18 -13.47 1.84
C VAL A 214 -3.80 -12.81 1.69
N MET A 215 -3.73 -11.48 1.59
CA MET A 215 -2.49 -10.70 1.66
C MET A 215 -1.99 -10.47 3.11
N THR A 216 -2.89 -10.47 4.09
CA THR A 216 -2.67 -10.27 5.54
C THR A 216 -2.90 -11.56 6.32
N GLY A 217 -3.19 -12.67 5.64
CA GLY A 217 -3.14 -14.03 6.21
C GLY A 217 -1.71 -14.47 6.49
N HIS A 218 -0.73 -13.60 6.19
CA HIS A 218 0.66 -13.67 6.61
C HIS A 218 1.05 -12.53 7.57
N HIS A 219 0.11 -11.68 8.00
CA HIS A 219 0.36 -10.56 8.90
C HIS A 219 -0.40 -10.75 10.21
N GLY A 220 0.29 -11.34 11.20
CA GLY A 220 -0.12 -11.29 12.59
C GLY A 220 -0.19 -9.84 13.07
N ALA A 221 -1.29 -9.48 13.73
CA ALA A 221 -1.49 -8.16 14.30
C ALA A 221 -0.35 -7.82 15.28
N HIS A 222 0.44 -6.79 14.95
CA HIS A 222 1.38 -6.16 15.89
C HIS A 222 0.90 -4.77 16.29
N PRO A 223 1.06 -4.40 17.58
CA PRO A 223 0.57 -3.13 18.10
C PRO A 223 1.42 -1.97 17.58
N ALA A 224 0.74 -0.86 17.31
CA ALA A 224 1.36 0.42 17.03
C ALA A 224 2.18 0.89 18.25
N ALA A 225 3.50 0.94 18.11
CA ALA A 225 4.36 1.58 19.10
C ALA A 225 5.63 2.17 18.46
N LEU A 226 5.82 3.46 18.75
CA LEU A 226 7.05 4.23 18.83
C LEU A 226 7.54 5.00 17.59
N GLN A 227 7.54 6.31 17.84
CA GLN A 227 8.03 7.43 17.06
C GLN A 227 9.23 8.04 17.81
N HIS A 228 10.07 8.76 17.07
CA HIS A 228 11.10 9.73 17.49
C HIS A 228 12.54 9.21 17.67
N GLY A 229 13.35 9.49 16.66
CA GLY A 229 14.78 9.75 16.75
C GLY A 229 15.14 10.85 15.74
N SER A 230 15.83 11.88 16.20
CA SER A 230 16.25 13.07 15.45
C SER A 230 17.10 12.75 14.22
N HIS A 231 16.71 13.24 13.04
CA HIS A 231 17.54 13.17 11.84
C HIS A 231 18.36 14.44 11.67
N GLN A 232 19.66 14.31 11.95
CA GLN A 232 20.69 15.13 11.32
C GLN A 232 20.79 14.66 9.86
N GLU A 233 20.68 15.58 8.91
CA GLU A 233 20.67 15.29 7.48
C GLU A 233 22.08 14.88 7.01
N ILE A 234 22.34 13.58 7.07
CA ILE A 234 23.42 12.91 6.35
C ILE A 234 22.79 12.46 5.03
N GLN A 235 23.37 12.83 3.87
CA GLN A 235 22.93 12.30 2.58
C GLN A 235 22.75 10.78 2.70
N PRO A 236 21.57 10.23 2.36
CA PRO A 236 21.36 8.80 2.52
C PRO A 236 22.41 8.06 1.69
N PRO A 237 23.12 7.07 2.27
CA PRO A 237 24.07 6.27 1.51
C PRO A 237 23.32 5.66 0.31
N SER A 238 23.96 5.64 -0.87
CA SER A 238 23.29 5.12 -2.07
C SER A 238 22.79 3.70 -1.78
N MET A 239 21.48 3.50 -1.98
CA MET A 239 20.77 2.28 -1.63
C MET A 239 20.75 1.31 -2.81
N THR A 240 21.86 1.28 -3.55
CA THR A 240 22.03 0.40 -4.70
C THR A 240 22.68 -0.92 -4.29
N PRO A 241 22.29 -2.06 -4.89
CA PRO A 241 22.74 -3.39 -4.46
C PRO A 241 24.24 -3.65 -4.77
N TRP A 242 24.87 -2.83 -5.60
CA TRP A 242 26.30 -2.92 -5.92
C TRP A 242 27.18 -1.99 -5.07
N ASN A 243 26.58 -1.10 -4.28
CA ASN A 243 27.31 -0.21 -3.38
C ASN A 243 27.55 -0.92 -2.04
N VAL A 244 28.57 -1.78 -2.01
CA VAL A 244 28.96 -2.56 -0.84
C VAL A 244 30.23 -1.97 -0.25
N SER A 245 30.18 -1.57 1.02
CA SER A 245 31.34 -1.09 1.77
C SER A 245 31.61 -1.96 2.99
N ILE A 246 32.88 -2.00 3.40
CA ILE A 246 33.30 -2.63 4.65
C ILE A 246 33.55 -1.51 5.66
N THR A 247 32.87 -1.56 6.81
CA THR A 247 33.06 -0.62 7.91
C THR A 247 34.42 -0.83 8.58
N ALA A 248 34.86 0.13 9.40
CA ALA A 248 36.13 0.03 10.12
C ALA A 248 36.22 -1.19 11.07
N ASP A 249 35.09 -1.70 11.55
CA ASP A 249 34.97 -2.92 12.36
C ASP A 249 34.76 -4.20 11.52
N GLY A 250 34.97 -4.14 10.20
CA GLY A 250 34.95 -5.31 9.32
C GLY A 250 33.55 -5.80 8.92
N ARG A 251 32.49 -5.02 9.19
CA ARG A 251 31.11 -5.39 8.82
C ARG A 251 30.80 -4.94 7.41
N VAL A 252 29.91 -5.67 6.76
CA VAL A 252 29.39 -5.30 5.45
C VAL A 252 28.25 -4.32 5.63
N GLU A 253 28.33 -3.20 4.94
CA GLU A 253 27.24 -2.24 4.78
C GLU A 253 26.76 -2.26 3.33
N VAL A 254 25.47 -2.51 3.14
CA VAL A 254 24.83 -2.59 1.83
C VAL A 254 23.35 -2.29 1.96
N LEU A 255 22.75 -1.58 0.99
CA LEU A 255 21.33 -1.22 1.02
C LEU A 255 20.91 -0.45 2.30
N GLY A 256 21.85 0.27 2.93
CA GLY A 256 21.66 0.95 4.22
C GLY A 256 21.67 0.04 5.46
N VAL A 257 21.89 -1.27 5.29
CA VAL A 257 21.95 -2.27 6.36
C VAL A 257 23.42 -2.61 6.66
N THR A 258 23.82 -2.47 7.92
CA THR A 258 25.10 -2.97 8.42
C THR A 258 24.93 -4.37 9.01
N LEU A 259 25.50 -5.38 8.36
CA LEU A 259 25.35 -6.79 8.77
C LEU A 259 25.91 -7.05 10.18
N GLY A 260 25.09 -7.71 10.98
CA GLY A 260 25.28 -8.04 12.38
C GLY A 260 25.10 -6.87 13.35
N LYS A 261 24.66 -5.69 12.86
CA LYS A 261 24.38 -4.51 13.70
C LYS A 261 22.96 -4.00 13.50
N THR A 262 22.56 -3.77 12.25
CA THR A 262 21.21 -3.28 11.92
C THR A 262 20.17 -4.33 12.29
N THR A 263 19.18 -3.93 13.08
CA THR A 263 18.09 -4.83 13.51
C THR A 263 17.07 -5.03 12.39
N VAL A 264 16.22 -6.06 12.52
CA VAL A 264 15.11 -6.27 11.57
C VAL A 264 14.15 -5.07 11.58
N GLU A 265 13.91 -4.45 12.74
CA GLU A 265 13.12 -3.22 12.87
C GLU A 265 13.71 -2.06 12.06
N GLU A 266 15.02 -1.81 12.19
CA GLU A 266 15.70 -0.75 11.45
C GLU A 266 15.68 -1.03 9.95
N ALA A 267 15.92 -2.28 9.53
CA ALA A 267 15.81 -2.70 8.14
C ALA A 267 14.38 -2.52 7.59
N ALA A 268 13.35 -2.84 8.37
CA ALA A 268 11.95 -2.64 7.99
C ALA A 268 11.63 -1.16 7.74
N ARG A 269 12.19 -0.25 8.55
CA ARG A 269 12.07 1.20 8.35
C ARG A 269 12.81 1.67 7.10
N LEU A 270 14.02 1.16 6.86
CA LEU A 270 14.82 1.50 5.67
C LEU A 270 14.12 1.06 4.38
N PHE A 271 13.55 -0.14 4.38
CA PHE A 271 12.89 -0.71 3.21
C PHE A 271 11.42 -0.31 3.07
N LEU A 272 10.86 0.40 4.05
CA LEU A 272 9.43 0.74 4.14
C LEU A 272 8.53 -0.50 3.96
N ALA A 273 8.96 -1.62 4.54
CA ALA A 273 8.33 -2.94 4.38
C ALA A 273 7.98 -3.54 5.74
N ASP A 274 6.94 -4.38 5.77
CA ASP A 274 6.54 -5.16 6.95
C ASP A 274 7.02 -6.61 6.78
N PRO A 275 8.12 -7.04 7.44
CA PRO A 275 8.72 -8.33 7.17
C PRO A 275 7.93 -9.50 7.75
N GLU A 276 7.78 -10.55 6.95
CA GLU A 276 7.36 -11.85 7.45
C GLU A 276 8.55 -12.58 8.08
N ILE A 277 8.52 -12.79 9.40
CA ILE A 277 9.59 -13.50 10.11
C ILE A 277 9.16 -14.94 10.37
N SER A 278 10.03 -15.91 10.05
CA SER A 278 9.74 -17.33 10.25
C SER A 278 11.01 -18.12 10.55
N VAL A 279 10.87 -19.24 11.24
CA VAL A 279 11.94 -20.24 11.39
C VAL A 279 11.79 -21.26 10.27
N PHE A 280 12.90 -21.58 9.61
CA PHE A 280 12.96 -22.62 8.58
C PHE A 280 13.80 -23.79 9.07
N GLU A 281 13.29 -25.01 8.94
CA GLU A 281 14.02 -26.26 9.21
C GLU A 281 14.32 -26.94 7.89
N ARG A 282 15.61 -27.08 7.58
CA ARG A 282 16.12 -27.76 6.40
C ARG A 282 16.07 -29.27 6.58
N ARG A 283 16.22 -30.01 5.47
CA ARG A 283 16.22 -31.48 5.48
C ARG A 283 17.31 -32.12 6.35
N ASP A 284 18.43 -31.43 6.55
CA ASP A 284 19.52 -31.86 7.43
C ASP A 284 19.26 -31.58 8.92
N GLY A 285 18.10 -30.99 9.25
CA GLY A 285 17.71 -30.61 10.61
C GLY A 285 18.28 -29.27 11.07
N SER A 286 19.08 -28.58 10.25
CA SER A 286 19.54 -27.23 10.56
C SER A 286 18.38 -26.24 10.51
N MET A 287 18.39 -25.28 11.43
CA MET A 287 17.35 -24.27 11.56
C MET A 287 17.90 -22.86 11.34
N SER A 288 17.16 -22.05 10.58
CA SER A 288 17.44 -20.63 10.35
C SER A 288 16.26 -19.77 10.78
N LEU A 289 16.54 -18.52 11.16
CA LEU A 289 15.54 -17.50 11.42
C LEU A 289 15.65 -16.46 10.30
N GLU A 290 14.57 -16.28 9.52
CA GLU A 290 14.61 -15.47 8.31
C GLU A 290 13.47 -14.45 8.30
N ALA A 291 13.74 -13.27 7.75
CA ALA A 291 12.77 -12.21 7.48
C ALA A 291 12.62 -12.01 5.97
N TYR A 292 11.40 -12.14 5.46
CA TYR A 292 11.05 -11.81 4.07
C TYR A 292 10.41 -10.42 4.01
N PHE A 293 11.06 -9.47 3.34
CA PHE A 293 10.58 -8.09 3.20
C PHE A 293 9.72 -7.87 1.95
N GLY A 294 9.51 -8.90 1.13
CA GLY A 294 8.77 -8.76 -0.12
C GLY A 294 9.51 -7.91 -1.16
N LYS A 295 8.75 -7.34 -2.09
CA LYS A 295 9.28 -6.43 -3.11
C LYS A 295 9.49 -5.04 -2.54
N VAL A 296 10.72 -4.56 -2.65
CA VAL A 296 11.15 -3.25 -2.18
C VAL A 296 11.66 -2.44 -3.37
N THR A 297 11.36 -1.14 -3.40
CA THR A 297 11.85 -0.21 -4.43
C THR A 297 12.77 0.84 -3.79
N MET A 298 14.04 0.87 -4.21
CA MET A 298 15.08 1.75 -3.67
C MET A 298 15.91 2.32 -4.82
N ASP A 299 16.10 3.64 -4.88
CA ASP A 299 16.83 4.33 -5.95
C ASP A 299 16.40 3.93 -7.38
N GLY A 300 15.09 3.69 -7.57
CA GLY A 300 14.51 3.28 -8.86
C GLY A 300 14.72 1.80 -9.22
N LEU A 301 15.39 1.02 -8.38
CA LEU A 301 15.56 -0.43 -8.51
C LEU A 301 14.49 -1.15 -7.72
N THR A 302 13.95 -2.23 -8.25
CA THR A 302 12.96 -3.06 -7.54
C THR A 302 13.45 -4.50 -7.47
N GLY A 303 13.35 -5.11 -6.29
CA GLY A 303 13.69 -6.50 -6.08
C GLY A 303 13.10 -7.05 -4.80
N GLU A 304 13.11 -8.36 -4.65
CA GLU A 304 12.70 -9.05 -3.43
C GLU A 304 13.86 -9.13 -2.45
N ILE A 305 13.62 -8.85 -1.17
CA ILE A 305 14.65 -8.89 -0.12
C ILE A 305 14.29 -9.94 0.94
N THR A 306 15.26 -10.79 1.25
CA THR A 306 15.20 -11.73 2.39
C THR A 306 16.44 -11.54 3.26
N ALA A 307 16.29 -11.60 4.58
CA ALA A 307 17.38 -11.49 5.53
C ALA A 307 17.47 -12.73 6.41
N LEU A 308 18.71 -13.18 6.66
CA LEU A 308 18.99 -14.12 7.74
C LEU A 308 19.20 -13.32 9.03
N ILE A 309 18.54 -13.72 10.10
CA ILE A 309 18.57 -13.04 11.41
C ILE A 309 19.47 -13.81 12.35
N GLN A 310 20.20 -13.09 13.21
CA GLN A 310 20.96 -13.70 14.29
C GLN A 310 20.02 -14.51 15.19
N THR A 311 20.33 -15.78 15.41
CA THR A 311 19.54 -16.66 16.27
C THR A 311 20.43 -17.55 17.12
N ASN A 312 19.82 -18.24 18.09
CA ASN A 312 20.46 -19.24 18.95
C ASN A 312 19.58 -20.50 19.02
N ASN A 313 20.15 -21.60 19.49
CA ASN A 313 19.46 -22.89 19.54
C ASN A 313 18.19 -22.83 20.42
N ASP A 314 18.24 -22.12 21.55
CA ASP A 314 17.11 -22.02 22.46
C ASP A 314 15.89 -21.38 21.80
N PHE A 315 16.08 -20.33 20.99
CA PHE A 315 14.99 -19.65 20.29
C PHE A 315 14.30 -20.57 19.28
N VAL A 316 15.09 -21.20 18.40
CA VAL A 316 14.54 -22.05 17.32
C VAL A 316 13.89 -23.32 17.87
N VAL A 317 14.43 -23.90 18.95
CA VAL A 317 13.81 -25.06 19.63
C VAL A 317 12.46 -24.67 20.25
N ARG A 318 12.38 -23.52 20.95
CA ARG A 318 11.10 -23.03 21.49
C ARG A 318 10.02 -22.85 20.41
N VAL A 319 10.39 -22.29 19.26
CA VAL A 319 9.46 -22.11 18.13
C VAL A 319 9.01 -23.46 17.58
N ARG A 320 9.93 -24.43 17.45
CA ARG A 320 9.67 -25.77 16.91
C ARG A 320 8.73 -26.60 17.79
N GLU A 321 8.87 -26.50 19.10
CA GLU A 321 8.07 -27.25 20.09
C GLU A 321 6.65 -26.70 20.25
N ARG A 322 6.39 -25.49 19.75
CA ARG A 322 5.07 -24.88 19.87
C ARG A 322 4.05 -25.58 18.96
N PRO A 323 2.80 -25.77 19.43
CA PRO A 323 1.73 -26.36 18.61
C PRO A 323 1.23 -25.36 17.55
N VAL A 324 2.06 -25.07 16.55
CA VAL A 324 1.72 -24.24 15.39
C VAL A 324 1.70 -25.11 14.15
N LYS A 325 0.86 -24.74 13.19
CA LYS A 325 0.80 -25.41 11.90
C LYS A 325 2.15 -25.23 11.18
N LYS A 326 2.81 -26.34 10.87
CA LYS A 326 4.01 -26.39 10.02
C LYS A 326 3.57 -26.31 8.57
N GLU A 327 4.21 -25.46 7.78
CA GLU A 327 3.86 -25.31 6.36
C GLU A 327 5.08 -25.63 5.50
N PRO A 328 4.93 -26.45 4.44
CA PRO A 328 6.02 -26.70 3.52
C PRO A 328 6.33 -25.42 2.74
N ALA A 329 7.58 -24.98 2.78
CA ALA A 329 8.08 -23.89 1.96
C ALA A 329 8.28 -24.38 0.50
N PRO A 330 8.24 -23.48 -0.50
CA PRO A 330 8.55 -23.83 -1.89
C PRO A 330 9.93 -24.46 -2.10
N SER A 331 10.90 -24.17 -1.21
CA SER A 331 12.23 -24.79 -1.19
C SER A 331 12.21 -26.27 -0.78
N GLY A 332 11.10 -26.75 -0.20
CA GLY A 332 10.97 -28.05 0.45
C GLY A 332 11.37 -28.06 1.92
N ASP A 333 11.71 -26.90 2.50
CA ASP A 333 11.97 -26.74 3.94
C ASP A 333 10.66 -26.65 4.73
N LEU A 334 10.70 -26.90 6.03
CA LEU A 334 9.56 -26.69 6.91
C LEU A 334 9.59 -25.27 7.48
N ARG A 335 8.51 -24.50 7.24
CA ARG A 335 8.32 -23.15 7.77
C ARG A 335 7.50 -23.19 9.06
N TYR A 336 8.00 -22.49 10.07
CA TYR A 336 7.35 -22.27 11.36
C TYR A 336 7.06 -20.79 11.55
N THR A 337 5.78 -20.43 11.66
CA THR A 337 5.34 -19.06 11.92
C THR A 337 5.53 -18.69 13.39
N LEU A 338 6.07 -17.49 13.64
CA LEU A 338 6.26 -16.97 14.98
C LEU A 338 4.93 -16.52 15.61
N GLY A 339 4.84 -16.53 16.94
CA GLY A 339 3.77 -15.80 17.63
C GLY A 339 4.24 -14.40 17.98
N SER A 340 3.36 -13.64 18.64
CA SER A 340 3.63 -12.23 18.94
C SER A 340 4.87 -12.02 19.80
N GLY A 341 5.11 -12.89 20.79
CA GLY A 341 6.28 -12.82 21.67
C GLY A 341 7.58 -13.15 20.95
N GLU A 342 7.63 -14.25 20.20
CA GLU A 342 8.84 -14.64 19.47
C GLU A 342 9.12 -13.69 18.30
N PHE A 343 8.07 -13.15 17.67
CA PHE A 343 8.21 -12.12 16.67
C PHE A 343 8.84 -10.85 17.26
N ALA A 344 8.33 -10.35 18.39
CA ALA A 344 8.90 -9.17 19.05
C ALA A 344 10.37 -9.40 19.44
N GLU A 345 10.71 -10.60 19.93
CA GLU A 345 12.09 -10.98 20.21
C GLU A 345 12.95 -11.03 18.93
N ALA A 346 12.44 -11.55 17.82
CA ALA A 346 13.15 -11.62 16.54
C ALA A 346 13.29 -10.26 15.85
N PHE A 347 12.31 -9.37 15.99
CA PHE A 347 12.22 -8.08 15.31
C PHE A 347 13.33 -7.11 15.76
N VAL A 348 13.83 -7.27 16.99
CA VAL A 348 14.93 -6.47 17.53
C VAL A 348 16.31 -7.14 17.35
N LYS A 349 16.38 -8.33 16.74
CA LYS A 349 17.65 -9.03 16.51
C LYS A 349 18.38 -8.51 15.25
N PRO A 350 19.72 -8.56 15.20
CA PRO A 350 20.48 -8.13 14.05
C PRO A 350 20.29 -9.01 12.81
N VAL A 351 20.28 -8.38 11.64
CA VAL A 351 20.38 -9.05 10.33
C VAL A 351 21.83 -9.47 10.08
N VAL A 352 22.11 -10.74 9.82
CA VAL A 352 23.47 -11.28 9.65
C VAL A 352 23.83 -11.65 8.21
N ALA A 353 22.84 -11.80 7.34
CA ALA A 353 23.01 -11.93 5.90
C ALA A 353 21.79 -11.35 5.18
N LEU A 354 21.99 -10.91 3.94
CA LEU A 354 20.94 -10.35 3.10
C LEU A 354 20.95 -11.04 1.74
N THR A 355 19.79 -11.25 1.15
CA THR A 355 19.61 -11.74 -0.22
C THR A 355 18.70 -10.77 -0.95
N TYR A 356 19.15 -10.30 -2.11
CA TYR A 356 18.41 -9.43 -3.00
C TYR A 356 18.19 -10.12 -4.34
N VAL A 357 16.93 -10.22 -4.76
CA VAL A 357 16.53 -10.81 -6.05
C VAL A 357 15.99 -9.69 -6.93
N PRO A 358 16.78 -9.15 -7.88
CA PRO A 358 16.32 -8.08 -8.75
C PRO A 358 15.10 -8.49 -9.58
N SER A 359 14.22 -7.53 -9.88
CA SER A 359 13.08 -7.74 -10.80
C SER A 359 13.49 -7.72 -12.27
N VAL A 360 14.75 -7.38 -12.56
CA VAL A 360 15.35 -7.36 -13.89
C VAL A 360 16.47 -8.38 -13.93
N ASN A 361 16.68 -9.00 -15.08
CA ASN A 361 17.77 -9.93 -15.22
C ASN A 361 19.10 -9.17 -15.34
N LEU A 362 20.13 -9.69 -14.67
CA LEU A 362 21.51 -9.28 -14.74
C LEU A 362 22.19 -10.08 -15.86
N ASP A 363 23.00 -9.40 -16.65
CA ASP A 363 23.94 -10.05 -17.57
C ASP A 363 25.38 -9.87 -17.08
N ASP A 364 26.30 -10.65 -17.67
CA ASP A 364 27.73 -10.63 -17.34
C ASP A 364 28.35 -9.22 -17.45
N ASP A 365 27.91 -8.42 -18.43
CA ASP A 365 28.40 -7.06 -18.66
C ASP A 365 27.93 -6.09 -17.57
N MET A 366 26.67 -6.20 -17.14
CA MET A 366 26.11 -5.44 -16.04
C MET A 366 26.82 -5.79 -14.74
N VAL A 367 27.02 -7.09 -14.44
CA VAL A 367 27.72 -7.51 -13.22
C VAL A 367 29.14 -6.95 -13.21
N ALA A 368 29.88 -7.10 -14.31
CA ALA A 368 31.24 -6.57 -14.43
C ALA A 368 31.30 -5.04 -14.26
N LYS A 369 30.37 -4.29 -14.86
CA LYS A 369 30.32 -2.82 -14.74
C LYS A 369 29.98 -2.33 -13.34
N ARG A 370 29.16 -3.10 -12.58
CA ARG A 370 28.66 -2.69 -11.27
C ARG A 370 29.53 -3.16 -10.11
N PHE A 371 30.02 -4.41 -10.17
CA PHE A 371 30.80 -5.03 -9.10
C PHE A 371 32.31 -5.08 -9.36
N GLY A 372 32.72 -4.94 -10.63
CA GLY A 372 34.11 -5.14 -11.06
C GLY A 372 34.43 -6.61 -11.38
N PRO A 373 35.71 -6.93 -11.68
CA PRO A 373 36.14 -8.30 -11.90
C PRO A 373 35.99 -9.13 -10.62
N PRO A 374 35.43 -10.35 -10.69
CA PRO A 374 35.32 -11.24 -9.53
C PRO A 374 36.66 -11.92 -9.23
N ASP A 375 36.85 -12.34 -7.99
CA ASP A 375 38.00 -13.17 -7.60
C ASP A 375 37.90 -14.56 -8.24
N ARG A 376 36.68 -15.12 -8.28
CA ARG A 376 36.38 -16.42 -8.90
C ARG A 376 35.02 -16.41 -9.57
N LYS A 377 34.90 -17.15 -10.69
CA LYS A 377 33.62 -17.51 -11.30
C LYS A 377 33.44 -19.00 -11.26
N ILE A 378 32.28 -19.47 -10.79
CA ILE A 378 31.93 -20.89 -10.73
C ILE A 378 30.63 -21.10 -11.48
N LYS A 379 30.59 -22.10 -12.36
CA LYS A 379 29.37 -22.49 -13.07
C LYS A 379 28.85 -23.79 -12.48
N THR A 380 27.67 -23.75 -11.88
CA THR A 380 27.03 -24.94 -11.28
C THR A 380 25.51 -24.85 -11.39
N GLY A 381 24.83 -25.98 -11.59
CA GLY A 381 23.36 -26.03 -11.64
C GLY A 381 22.69 -25.14 -12.70
N GLY A 382 23.41 -24.80 -13.79
CA GLY A 382 22.91 -23.89 -14.83
C GLY A 382 23.10 -22.40 -14.53
N ALA A 383 23.56 -22.04 -13.34
CA ALA A 383 23.86 -20.67 -12.93
C ALA A 383 25.37 -20.37 -12.97
N VAL A 384 25.72 -19.10 -13.02
CA VAL A 384 27.09 -18.59 -12.90
C VAL A 384 27.20 -17.74 -11.64
N HIS A 385 28.02 -18.19 -10.70
CA HIS A 385 28.35 -17.48 -9.47
C HIS A 385 29.58 -16.59 -9.71
N TRP A 386 29.46 -15.31 -9.41
CA TRP A 386 30.54 -14.33 -9.40
C TRP A 386 30.88 -14.01 -7.95
N LEU A 387 32.00 -14.56 -7.48
CA LEU A 387 32.39 -14.52 -6.09
C LEU A 387 33.31 -13.33 -5.81
N TYR A 388 32.95 -12.54 -4.80
CA TYR A 388 33.74 -11.42 -4.27
C TYR A 388 33.95 -11.59 -2.75
N PRO A 389 34.81 -12.52 -2.30
CA PRO A 389 34.97 -12.85 -0.88
C PRO A 389 35.35 -11.65 0.00
N ALA A 390 36.22 -10.76 -0.51
CA ALA A 390 36.64 -9.56 0.21
C ALA A 390 35.50 -8.57 0.48
N LYS A 391 34.47 -8.56 -0.39
CA LYS A 391 33.25 -7.75 -0.22
C LYS A 391 32.13 -8.52 0.47
N GLY A 392 32.28 -9.84 0.63
CA GLY A 392 31.23 -10.70 1.16
C GLY A 392 30.04 -10.87 0.21
N VAL A 393 30.26 -10.79 -1.11
CA VAL A 393 29.20 -10.81 -2.13
C VAL A 393 29.31 -12.02 -3.04
N ASP A 394 28.18 -12.71 -3.27
CA ASP A 394 28.01 -13.67 -4.37
C ASP A 394 26.90 -13.17 -5.30
N VAL A 395 27.22 -12.94 -6.57
CA VAL A 395 26.24 -12.58 -7.61
C VAL A 395 25.98 -13.82 -8.46
N ILE A 396 24.77 -14.35 -8.38
CA ILE A 396 24.32 -15.55 -9.06
C ILE A 396 23.48 -15.16 -10.26
N VAL A 397 23.98 -15.46 -11.46
CA VAL A 397 23.30 -15.17 -12.72
C VAL A 397 22.67 -16.46 -13.27
N ASN A 398 21.42 -16.39 -13.72
CA ASN A 398 20.60 -17.49 -14.23
C ASN A 398 20.27 -18.61 -13.22
N ALA A 399 20.03 -18.29 -11.94
CA ALA A 399 19.59 -19.27 -10.93
C ALA A 399 18.12 -19.68 -11.14
N GLY A 400 17.88 -20.74 -11.93
CA GLY A 400 16.53 -21.25 -12.17
C GLY A 400 15.60 -20.22 -12.84
N GLY A 401 16.17 -19.27 -13.59
CA GLY A 401 15.45 -18.20 -14.28
C GLY A 401 15.36 -16.87 -13.52
N LYS A 402 15.99 -16.74 -12.35
CA LYS A 402 16.13 -15.46 -11.63
C LYS A 402 17.59 -15.22 -11.25
N ASP A 403 17.99 -13.96 -11.15
CA ASP A 403 19.30 -13.58 -10.63
C ASP A 403 19.20 -13.27 -9.15
N VAL A 404 20.28 -13.51 -8.41
CA VAL A 404 20.31 -13.39 -6.96
C VAL A 404 21.62 -12.75 -6.54
N ILE A 405 21.57 -11.83 -5.58
CA ILE A 405 22.77 -11.25 -4.96
C ILE A 405 22.70 -11.56 -3.46
N GLN A 406 23.74 -12.23 -2.96
CA GLN A 406 23.84 -12.60 -1.55
C GLN A 406 24.96 -11.81 -0.88
N TYR A 407 24.69 -11.36 0.35
CA TYR A 407 25.59 -10.56 1.17
C TYR A 407 25.79 -11.23 2.52
N VAL A 408 27.04 -11.49 2.88
CA VAL A 408 27.47 -12.04 4.18
C VAL A 408 28.72 -11.31 4.64
N THR A 409 29.08 -11.37 5.91
CA THR A 409 30.40 -10.88 6.33
C THR A 409 31.52 -11.71 5.69
N PRO A 410 32.69 -11.13 5.34
CA PRO A 410 33.79 -11.86 4.69
C PRO A 410 34.21 -13.12 5.43
N GLU A 411 34.22 -13.10 6.76
CA GLU A 411 34.52 -14.26 7.62
C GLU A 411 33.56 -15.44 7.41
N LYS A 412 32.30 -15.15 7.03
CA LYS A 412 31.26 -16.14 6.78
C LYS A 412 31.12 -16.50 5.30
N PHE A 413 31.96 -15.95 4.41
CA PHE A 413 31.86 -16.19 2.97
C PHE A 413 31.97 -17.67 2.60
N GLY A 414 32.76 -18.45 3.34
CA GLY A 414 32.87 -19.89 3.14
C GLY A 414 31.54 -20.66 3.30
N SER A 415 30.52 -20.08 3.94
CA SER A 415 29.17 -20.67 3.98
C SER A 415 28.42 -20.61 2.65
N LEU A 416 28.76 -19.64 1.77
CA LEU A 416 28.24 -19.53 0.41
C LEU A 416 29.01 -20.45 -0.55
N GLU A 417 30.30 -20.68 -0.30
CA GLU A 417 31.16 -21.48 -1.18
C GLU A 417 30.99 -22.99 -0.99
N LYS A 418 30.87 -23.47 0.26
CA LYS A 418 30.79 -24.91 0.58
C LYS A 418 29.72 -25.68 -0.23
N PRO A 419 28.49 -25.17 -0.43
CA PRO A 419 27.50 -25.85 -1.25
C PRO A 419 27.86 -25.95 -2.74
N LEU A 420 28.74 -25.08 -3.24
CA LEU A 420 29.18 -25.05 -4.64
C LEU A 420 30.28 -26.08 -4.92
N GLU A 421 31.09 -26.40 -3.91
CA GLU A 421 32.19 -27.39 -4.01
C GLU A 421 31.71 -28.85 -3.93
N GLN A 422 30.50 -29.07 -3.40
CA GLN A 422 29.94 -30.40 -3.15
C GLN A 422 29.04 -30.93 -4.28
N ARG A 423 29.04 -30.32 -5.47
CA ARG A 423 28.16 -30.67 -6.60
C ARG A 423 28.89 -30.97 -7.89
#